data_AF-A0A9W7YP39-F1
#
_entry.id   AF-A0A9W7YP39-F1
#
_cell.length_a   1.000
_cell.length_b   1.000
_cell.length_c   1.000
_cell.angle_alpha   90.00
_cell.angle_beta   90.00
_cell.angle_gamma   90.00
#
_symmetry.space_group_name_H-M   'P 1'
#
loop_
_entity.id
_entity.type
_entity.pdbx_description
1 polymer ?
#
loop_
_entity_poly.entity_id
_entity_poly.type
_entity_poly.pdbx_seq_one_letter_code
_entity_poly.pdbx_strand_id
1 'polypeptide(L)'
;MPGGNMRANGRPANNSWEAVQSKTFTKWVNARLGEHSLGPLDDICTDFSDGTALIQLLEIIGDASLGRFNRSPRMRIQKVENVNLALDFIRGRKINLTNIGAEDIVDANRKLILGMIWIIILRFTIEDISEEGLSAMDGLLLWCQRKTAPYDDVRVRDFSYSWQDGLA
;
A
#
# COMPACT_ATOMS: atom_id res chain seq x y z
N MET A 1 -13.70 59.80 8.98
CA MET A 1 -13.00 58.68 9.63
C MET A 1 -13.06 57.45 8.73
N PRO A 2 -12.01 57.11 7.96
CA PRO A 2 -11.95 55.85 7.23
C PRO A 2 -11.04 54.86 7.97
N GLY A 3 -11.55 53.67 8.28
CA GLY A 3 -10.76 52.60 8.88
C GLY A 3 -11.28 51.26 8.36
N GLY A 4 -10.74 50.86 7.21
CA GLY A 4 -11.19 49.75 6.40
C GLY A 4 -11.21 48.39 7.10
N ASN A 5 -12.22 47.62 6.72
CA ASN A 5 -12.43 46.22 7.04
C ASN A 5 -11.33 45.36 6.37
N MET A 6 -10.31 44.95 7.11
CA MET A 6 -9.25 44.07 6.60
C MET A 6 -9.62 42.61 6.87
N ARG A 7 -10.26 41.98 5.88
CA ARG A 7 -10.44 40.53 5.81
C ARG A 7 -9.08 39.87 5.58
N ALA A 8 -8.44 39.37 6.64
CA ALA A 8 -7.35 38.41 6.52
C ALA A 8 -7.92 36.98 6.55
N ASN A 9 -8.47 36.53 5.42
CA ASN A 9 -8.75 35.10 5.20
C ASN A 9 -7.55 34.47 4.46
N GLY A 10 -6.40 34.43 5.13
CA GLY A 10 -5.31 33.53 4.74
C GLY A 10 -5.54 32.22 5.45
N ARG A 11 -6.03 31.18 4.76
CA ARG A 11 -6.01 29.81 5.31
C ARG A 11 -4.56 29.34 5.34
N PRO A 12 -3.91 29.12 6.49
CA PRO A 12 -2.68 28.35 6.51
C PRO A 12 -3.02 26.86 6.66
N ALA A 13 -2.10 25.98 6.26
CA ALA A 13 -2.07 24.54 6.57
C ALA A 13 -2.68 23.51 5.59
N ASN A 14 -2.65 23.74 4.27
CA ASN A 14 -2.80 22.61 3.32
C ASN A 14 -1.45 21.93 2.97
N ASN A 15 -0.32 22.65 2.99
CA ASN A 15 0.96 22.06 2.55
C ASN A 15 1.64 21.16 3.58
N SER A 16 1.34 21.28 4.89
CA SER A 16 2.04 20.49 5.91
C SER A 16 1.53 19.05 5.97
N TRP A 17 0.21 18.85 5.88
CA TRP A 17 -0.37 17.51 5.96
C TRP A 17 -0.07 16.69 4.70
N GLU A 18 -0.09 17.30 3.51
CA GLU A 18 0.30 16.65 2.26
C GLU A 18 1.76 16.23 2.29
N ALA A 19 2.66 17.10 2.79
CA ALA A 19 4.07 16.77 2.92
C ALA A 19 4.31 15.64 3.94
N VAL A 20 3.58 15.62 5.05
CA VAL A 20 3.65 14.54 6.05
C VAL A 20 3.12 13.23 5.46
N GLN A 21 2.01 13.27 4.72
CA GLN A 21 1.44 12.11 4.05
C GLN A 21 2.40 11.56 3.00
N SER A 22 2.93 12.41 2.13
CA SER A 22 3.92 12.04 1.12
C SER A 22 5.12 11.35 1.76
N LYS A 23 5.71 11.92 2.82
CA LYS A 23 6.82 11.29 3.55
C LYS A 23 6.47 9.95 4.16
N THR A 24 5.26 9.81 4.70
CA THR A 24 4.80 8.56 5.31
C THR A 24 4.65 7.48 4.25
N PHE A 25 4.04 7.81 3.11
CA PHE A 25 3.88 6.88 2.00
C PHE A 25 5.23 6.54 1.36
N THR A 26 6.14 7.50 1.18
CA THR A 26 7.51 7.23 0.71
C THR A 26 8.22 6.22 1.62
N LYS A 27 8.12 6.38 2.94
CA LYS A 27 8.71 5.42 3.89
C LYS A 27 8.12 4.02 3.76
N TRP A 28 6.80 3.92 3.62
CA TRP A 28 6.14 2.63 3.42
C TRP A 28 6.59 1.97 2.11
N VAL A 29 6.67 2.74 1.02
CA VAL A 29 7.16 2.24 -0.28
C VAL A 29 8.61 1.76 -0.17
N ASN A 30 9.50 2.55 0.43
CA ASN A 30 10.90 2.17 0.62
C ASN A 30 11.04 0.90 1.48
N ALA A 31 10.19 0.73 2.50
CA ALA A 31 10.18 -0.49 3.31
C ALA A 31 9.81 -1.75 2.50
N ARG A 32 8.98 -1.60 1.45
CA ARG A 32 8.61 -2.72 0.56
C ARG A 32 9.63 -2.96 -0.54
N LEU A 33 10.19 -1.90 -1.13
CA LEU A 33 11.23 -2.03 -2.16
C LEU A 33 12.54 -2.67 -1.62
N GLY A 34 12.76 -2.60 -0.30
CA GLY A 34 13.91 -3.20 0.36
C GLY A 34 15.24 -2.64 -0.14
N GLU A 35 16.34 -3.38 0.07
CA GLU A 35 17.65 -3.03 -0.50
C GLU A 35 17.79 -3.38 -2.00
N HIS A 36 16.73 -3.93 -2.61
CA HIS A 36 16.79 -4.49 -3.97
C HIS A 36 16.48 -3.47 -5.09
N SER A 37 16.01 -2.26 -4.75
CA SER A 37 15.77 -1.19 -5.73
C SER A 37 17.03 -0.35 -6.00
N LEU A 38 16.97 0.49 -7.05
CA LEU A 38 18.04 1.39 -7.52
C LEU A 38 18.46 2.50 -6.51
N GLY A 39 18.04 2.39 -5.25
CA GLY A 39 18.17 3.40 -4.20
C GLY A 39 16.80 3.67 -3.52
N PRO A 40 16.80 4.26 -2.31
CA PRO A 40 15.57 4.71 -1.67
C PRO A 40 14.97 5.87 -2.45
N LEU A 41 13.65 5.90 -2.54
CA LEU A 41 12.90 7.03 -3.11
C LEU A 41 12.91 8.21 -2.14
N ASP A 42 12.99 9.43 -2.68
CA ASP A 42 12.92 10.68 -1.92
C ASP A 42 11.50 11.23 -1.89
N ASP A 43 10.84 11.27 -3.05
CA ASP A 43 9.45 11.70 -3.19
C ASP A 43 8.72 10.84 -4.24
N ILE A 44 7.81 9.99 -3.76
CA ILE A 44 6.99 9.12 -4.61
C ILE A 44 6.18 9.88 -5.67
N CYS A 45 5.91 11.17 -5.47
CA CYS A 45 5.18 11.98 -6.45
C CYS A 45 6.00 12.26 -7.71
N THR A 46 7.33 12.31 -7.59
CA THR A 46 8.25 12.50 -8.71
C THR A 46 8.87 11.18 -9.14
N ASP A 47 9.22 10.32 -8.18
CA ASP A 47 10.00 9.12 -8.43
C ASP A 47 9.18 8.00 -9.09
N PHE A 48 7.85 8.07 -9.04
CA PHE A 48 6.97 7.19 -9.81
C PHE A 48 6.70 7.65 -11.23
N SER A 49 7.11 8.87 -11.61
CA SER A 49 6.77 9.47 -12.92
C SER A 49 7.29 8.69 -14.12
N ASP A 50 8.30 7.83 -13.92
CA ASP A 50 8.87 7.00 -14.98
C ASP A 50 8.30 5.56 -15.01
N GLY A 51 7.46 5.24 -14.03
CA GLY A 51 6.76 3.96 -13.86
C GLY A 51 7.62 2.80 -13.36
N THR A 52 8.95 2.92 -13.29
CA THR A 52 9.83 1.80 -12.96
C THR A 52 9.70 1.36 -11.50
N ALA A 53 9.80 2.30 -10.56
CA ALA A 53 9.65 2.03 -9.13
C ALA A 53 8.21 1.62 -8.77
N LEU A 54 7.21 2.14 -9.49
CA LEU A 54 5.81 1.74 -9.32
C LEU A 54 5.59 0.28 -9.72
N ILE A 55 6.14 -0.15 -10.86
CA ILE A 55 6.09 -1.56 -11.29
C ILE A 55 6.76 -2.46 -10.25
N GLN A 56 7.97 -2.13 -9.82
CA GLN A 56 8.70 -2.93 -8.82
C GLN A 56 7.92 -3.07 -7.52
N LEU A 57 7.34 -1.98 -7.03
CA LEU A 57 6.48 -2.01 -5.85
C LEU A 57 5.33 -3.01 -6.03
N LEU A 58 4.63 -2.95 -7.17
CA LEU A 58 3.50 -3.83 -7.47
C LEU A 58 3.90 -5.30 -7.63
N GLU A 59 5.08 -5.57 -8.20
CA GLU A 59 5.61 -6.94 -8.29
C GLU A 59 5.86 -7.52 -6.89
N ILE A 60 6.41 -6.73 -5.98
CA ILE A 60 6.73 -7.15 -4.60
C ILE A 60 5.46 -7.37 -3.78
N ILE A 61 4.59 -6.36 -3.67
CA ILE A 61 3.38 -6.48 -2.85
C ILE A 61 2.38 -7.46 -3.47
N GLY A 62 2.47 -7.65 -4.79
CA GLY A 62 1.60 -8.56 -5.51
C GLY A 62 2.09 -9.99 -5.55
N ASP A 63 3.35 -10.26 -5.20
CA ASP A 63 4.02 -11.55 -5.47
C ASP A 63 3.78 -12.08 -6.90
N ALA A 64 3.85 -11.17 -7.89
CA ALA A 64 3.55 -11.48 -9.28
C ALA A 64 4.32 -10.58 -10.23
N SER A 65 4.96 -11.16 -11.25
CA SER A 65 5.69 -10.36 -12.24
C SER A 65 4.73 -9.64 -13.19
N LEU A 66 5.03 -8.37 -13.47
CA LEU A 66 4.34 -7.56 -14.48
C LEU A 66 4.95 -7.75 -15.89
N GLY A 67 5.97 -8.62 -16.02
CA GLY A 67 6.60 -8.94 -17.29
C GLY A 67 7.63 -7.89 -17.71
N ARG A 68 7.76 -7.66 -19.01
CA ARG A 68 8.81 -6.79 -19.56
C ARG A 68 8.36 -5.33 -19.58
N PHE A 69 9.16 -4.46 -18.96
CA PHE A 69 8.98 -3.01 -18.98
C PHE A 69 10.29 -2.28 -19.31
N ASN A 70 10.20 -0.98 -19.60
CA ASN A 70 11.36 -0.14 -19.89
C ASN A 70 12.13 0.16 -18.60
N ARG A 71 13.33 -0.40 -18.43
CA ARG A 71 14.14 -0.22 -17.19
C ARG A 71 14.81 1.14 -17.05
N SER A 72 14.98 1.88 -18.15
CA SER A 72 15.54 3.24 -18.16
C SER A 72 14.79 4.10 -19.19
N PRO A 73 13.53 4.43 -18.91
CA PRO A 73 12.67 5.15 -19.84
C PRO A 73 13.10 6.62 -19.94
N ARG A 74 13.54 7.04 -21.13
CA ARG A 74 13.95 8.44 -21.38
C ARG A 74 12.85 9.25 -22.06
N MET A 75 12.10 8.60 -22.94
CA MET A 75 11.02 9.24 -23.68
C MET A 75 9.72 9.18 -22.88
N ARG A 76 8.91 10.22 -22.96
CA ARG A 76 7.58 10.27 -22.31
C ARG A 76 6.74 9.04 -22.64
N ILE A 77 6.74 8.61 -23.91
CA ILE A 77 5.99 7.43 -24.34
C ILE A 77 6.38 6.16 -23.58
N GLN A 78 7.67 5.94 -23.31
CA GLN A 78 8.15 4.79 -22.54
C GLN A 78 7.72 4.86 -21.07
N LYS A 79 7.68 6.06 -20.49
CA LYS A 79 7.16 6.28 -19.13
C LYS A 79 5.67 5.97 -19.05
N VAL A 80 4.90 6.45 -20.03
CA VAL A 80 3.46 6.19 -20.14
C VAL A 80 3.18 4.70 -20.32
N GLU A 81 3.96 4.00 -21.16
CA GLU A 81 3.86 2.53 -21.31
C GLU A 81 4.08 1.79 -19.99
N ASN A 82 5.14 2.14 -19.25
CA ASN A 82 5.40 1.54 -17.94
C ASN A 82 4.26 1.80 -16.95
N VAL A 83 3.78 3.04 -16.87
CA VAL A 83 2.70 3.40 -15.96
C VAL A 83 1.40 2.70 -16.33
N ASN A 84 1.07 2.60 -17.63
CA ASN A 84 -0.11 1.85 -18.07
C ASN A 84 -0.04 0.38 -17.66
N LEU A 85 1.12 -0.26 -17.82
CA LEU A 85 1.33 -1.64 -17.37
C LEU A 85 1.04 -1.79 -15.87
N ALA A 86 1.54 -0.85 -15.06
CA ALA A 86 1.25 -0.81 -13.61
C ALA A 86 -0.25 -0.63 -13.32
N LEU A 87 -0.91 0.32 -13.99
CA LEU A 87 -2.34 0.59 -13.81
C LEU A 87 -3.22 -0.60 -14.23
N ASP A 88 -2.87 -1.28 -15.31
CA ASP A 88 -3.60 -2.45 -15.80
C ASP A 88 -3.48 -3.63 -14.84
N PHE A 89 -2.30 -3.83 -14.23
CA PHE A 89 -2.13 -4.80 -13.16
C PHE A 89 -3.03 -4.51 -11.96
N ILE A 90 -3.09 -3.25 -11.52
CA ILE A 90 -3.94 -2.82 -10.41
C ILE A 90 -5.43 -3.05 -10.74
N ARG A 91 -5.86 -2.72 -11.96
CA ARG A 91 -7.24 -2.96 -12.42
C ARG A 91 -7.56 -4.45 -12.48
N GLY A 92 -6.61 -5.28 -12.90
CA GLY A 92 -6.73 -6.75 -12.91
C GLY A 92 -7.00 -7.33 -11.52
N ARG A 93 -6.51 -6.68 -10.46
CA ARG A 93 -6.77 -7.02 -9.05
C ARG A 93 -8.11 -6.51 -8.53
N LYS A 94 -8.99 -6.00 -9.40
CA LYS A 94 -10.29 -5.41 -9.05
C LYS A 94 -10.17 -4.20 -8.10
N ILE A 95 -9.06 -3.46 -8.20
CA ILE A 95 -8.89 -2.17 -7.52
C ILE A 95 -9.37 -1.07 -8.47
N ASN A 96 -10.32 -0.24 -8.00
CA ASN A 96 -10.93 0.78 -8.83
C ASN A 96 -10.08 2.06 -8.86
N LEU A 97 -9.49 2.35 -10.02
CA LEU A 97 -8.73 3.57 -10.31
C LEU A 97 -9.36 4.39 -11.47
N THR A 98 -10.69 4.39 -11.64
CA THR A 98 -11.37 5.02 -12.81
C THR A 98 -11.01 6.48 -13.07
N ASN A 99 -10.50 7.21 -12.07
CA ASN A 99 -10.16 8.62 -12.17
C ASN A 99 -8.66 8.91 -12.25
N ILE A 100 -7.81 7.89 -12.47
CA ILE A 100 -6.35 8.03 -12.53
C ILE A 100 -5.84 7.45 -13.85
N GLY A 101 -5.25 8.32 -14.68
CA GLY A 101 -4.59 7.95 -15.93
C GLY A 101 -3.06 7.93 -15.80
N ALA A 102 -2.38 7.37 -16.81
CA ALA A 102 -0.92 7.36 -16.82
C ALA A 102 -0.32 8.76 -16.89
N GLU A 103 -0.94 9.67 -17.65
CA GLU A 103 -0.56 11.09 -17.74
C GLU A 103 -0.46 11.74 -16.35
N ASP A 104 -1.40 11.46 -15.45
CA ASP A 104 -1.43 12.02 -14.09
C ASP A 104 -0.19 11.63 -13.27
N ILE A 105 0.36 10.45 -13.52
CA ILE A 105 1.53 9.94 -12.80
C ILE A 105 2.81 10.45 -13.47
N VAL A 106 2.88 10.41 -14.81
CA VAL A 106 4.04 10.90 -15.56
C VAL A 106 4.22 12.42 -15.37
N ASP A 107 3.13 13.19 -15.24
CA ASP A 107 3.16 14.64 -14.97
C ASP A 107 3.21 14.99 -13.47
N ALA A 108 3.43 14.00 -12.61
CA ALA A 108 3.58 14.19 -11.17
C ALA A 108 2.39 14.91 -10.49
N ASN A 109 1.14 14.54 -10.85
CA ASN A 109 -0.06 15.02 -10.19
C ASN A 109 -0.15 14.45 -8.76
N ARG A 110 0.48 15.16 -7.82
CA ARG A 110 0.64 14.78 -6.41
C ARG A 110 -0.64 14.27 -5.77
N LYS A 111 -1.77 14.94 -5.96
CA LYS A 111 -3.04 14.55 -5.34
C LYS A 111 -3.51 13.17 -5.81
N LEU A 112 -3.41 12.90 -7.11
CA LEU A 112 -3.83 11.64 -7.69
C LEU A 112 -2.85 10.51 -7.35
N ILE A 113 -1.54 10.78 -7.34
CA ILE A 113 -0.52 9.81 -6.93
C ILE A 113 -0.70 9.42 -5.46
N LEU A 114 -0.86 10.39 -4.55
CA LEU A 114 -1.09 10.11 -3.13
C LEU A 114 -2.40 9.33 -2.93
N GLY A 115 -3.46 9.67 -3.66
CA GLY A 115 -4.72 8.92 -3.64
C GLY A 115 -4.57 7.47 -4.14
N MET A 116 -3.82 7.26 -5.22
CA MET A 116 -3.53 5.93 -5.76
C MET A 116 -2.78 5.07 -4.74
N ILE A 117 -1.72 5.62 -4.15
CA ILE A 117 -0.88 4.89 -3.19
C ILE A 117 -1.63 4.61 -1.89
N TRP A 118 -2.49 5.53 -1.45
CA TRP A 118 -3.39 5.26 -0.33
C TRP A 118 -4.29 4.04 -0.59
N ILE A 119 -4.89 3.94 -1.77
CA ILE A 119 -5.75 2.79 -2.13
C ILE A 119 -4.93 1.49 -2.15
N ILE A 120 -3.73 1.52 -2.74
CA ILE A 120 -2.82 0.37 -2.78
C ILE A 120 -2.45 -0.08 -1.36
N ILE A 121 -1.97 0.84 -0.51
CA ILE A 121 -1.61 0.55 0.88
C ILE A 121 -2.80 -0.08 1.60
N LEU A 122 -3.99 0.51 1.49
CA LEU A 122 -5.18 0.02 2.18
C LEU A 122 -5.53 -1.41 1.75
N ARG A 123 -5.49 -1.72 0.45
CA ARG A 123 -5.83 -3.06 -0.06
C ARG A 123 -4.83 -4.12 0.39
N PHE A 124 -3.54 -3.86 0.18
CA PHE A 124 -2.50 -4.84 0.48
C PHE A 124 -2.25 -5.00 1.98
N THR A 125 -2.42 -3.95 2.79
CA THR A 125 -2.29 -4.08 4.26
C THR A 125 -3.45 -4.90 4.84
N ILE A 126 -4.66 -4.78 4.31
CA ILE A 126 -5.80 -5.60 4.76
C ILE A 126 -5.64 -7.06 4.32
N GLU A 127 -5.13 -7.29 3.10
CA GLU A 127 -4.79 -8.63 2.62
C GLU A 127 -3.70 -9.27 3.51
N ASP A 128 -2.59 -8.57 3.78
CA ASP A 128 -1.54 -9.02 4.71
C ASP A 128 -2.11 -9.38 6.09
N ILE A 129 -2.96 -8.52 6.68
CA ILE A 129 -3.60 -8.80 7.99
C ILE A 129 -4.53 -10.01 7.92
N SER A 130 -5.22 -10.22 6.81
CA SER A 130 -6.09 -11.40 6.66
C SER A 130 -5.26 -12.68 6.58
N GLU A 131 -4.13 -12.67 5.88
CA GLU A 131 -3.23 -13.83 5.77
C GLU A 131 -2.46 -14.07 7.07
N GLU A 132 -1.85 -13.03 7.65
CA GLU A 132 -1.15 -13.10 8.95
C GLU A 132 -2.11 -13.38 10.09
N GLY A 133 -3.32 -12.83 10.07
CA GLY A 133 -4.34 -13.07 11.08
C GLY A 133 -4.83 -14.52 11.09
N LEU A 134 -5.02 -15.12 9.91
CA LEU A 134 -5.30 -16.56 9.78
C LEU A 134 -4.09 -17.41 10.23
N SER A 135 -2.88 -17.05 9.82
CA SER A 135 -1.65 -17.76 10.20
C SER A 135 -1.34 -17.65 11.72
N ALA A 136 -1.53 -16.46 12.31
CA ALA A 136 -1.36 -16.22 13.73
C ALA A 136 -2.46 -16.93 14.55
N MET A 137 -3.70 -16.98 14.04
CA MET A 137 -4.77 -17.80 14.60
C MET A 137 -4.38 -19.28 14.60
N ASP A 138 -3.87 -19.81 13.50
CA ASP A 138 -3.42 -21.21 13.39
C ASP A 138 -2.24 -21.49 14.35
N GLY A 139 -1.29 -20.57 14.45
CA GLY A 139 -0.15 -20.66 15.38
C GLY A 139 -0.58 -20.64 16.84
N LEU A 140 -1.54 -19.78 17.19
CA LEU A 140 -2.13 -19.74 18.54
C LEU A 140 -2.93 -21.00 18.84
N LEU A 141 -3.71 -21.50 17.88
CA LEU A 141 -4.51 -22.72 18.02
C LEU A 141 -3.59 -23.93 18.29
N LEU A 142 -2.50 -24.05 17.54
CA LEU A 142 -1.50 -25.08 17.73
C LEU A 142 -0.83 -24.99 19.11
N TRP A 143 -0.59 -23.78 19.60
CA TRP A 143 -0.07 -23.58 20.95
C TRP A 143 -1.06 -24.06 22.03
N CYS A 144 -2.33 -23.68 21.92
CA CYS A 144 -3.39 -24.12 22.83
C CYS A 144 -3.52 -25.65 22.84
N GLN A 145 -3.50 -26.29 21.66
CA GLN A 145 -3.52 -27.75 21.52
C GLN A 145 -2.33 -28.42 22.22
N ARG A 146 -1.11 -27.90 22.06
CA ARG A 146 0.08 -28.45 22.72
C ARG A 146 0.02 -28.32 24.24
N LYS A 147 -0.53 -27.21 24.74
CA LYS A 147 -0.66 -26.98 26.19
C LYS A 147 -1.78 -27.79 26.84
N THR A 148 -2.81 -28.11 26.08
CA THR A 148 -3.96 -28.90 26.56
C THR A 148 -3.83 -30.40 26.29
N ALA A 149 -2.88 -30.82 25.46
CA ALA A 149 -2.60 -32.23 25.14
C ALA A 149 -2.47 -33.21 26.34
N PRO A 150 -1.99 -32.80 27.54
CA PRO A 150 -1.93 -33.70 28.70
C PRO A 150 -3.26 -33.93 29.43
N TYR A 151 -4.33 -33.20 29.10
CA TYR A 151 -5.63 -33.33 29.74
C TYR A 151 -6.55 -34.15 28.85
N ASP A 152 -6.88 -35.38 29.27
CA ASP A 152 -7.67 -36.33 28.48
C ASP A 152 -9.07 -35.82 28.11
N ASP A 153 -9.62 -34.94 28.95
CA ASP A 153 -10.96 -34.37 28.79
C ASP A 153 -11.00 -33.08 27.95
N VAL A 154 -9.85 -32.57 27.48
CA VAL A 154 -9.75 -31.28 26.79
C VAL A 154 -9.31 -31.48 25.34
N ARG A 155 -10.14 -31.03 24.39
CA ARG A 155 -9.83 -31.12 22.97
C ARG A 155 -10.10 -29.81 22.25
N VAL A 156 -9.06 -28.98 22.14
CA VAL A 156 -9.11 -27.70 21.42
C VAL A 156 -8.99 -27.90 19.90
N ARG A 157 -10.06 -27.67 19.14
CA ARG A 157 -10.10 -27.79 17.67
C ARG A 157 -10.28 -26.46 16.95
N ASP A 158 -10.87 -25.49 17.63
CA ASP A 158 -11.18 -24.16 17.12
C ASP A 158 -11.33 -23.17 18.29
N PHE A 159 -11.49 -21.89 17.98
CA PHE A 159 -11.76 -20.83 18.96
C PHE A 159 -13.25 -20.57 19.19
N SER A 160 -14.15 -21.43 18.68
CA SER A 160 -15.60 -21.24 18.82
C SER A 160 -16.23 -22.31 19.71
N TYR A 161 -16.29 -23.56 19.25
CA TYR A 161 -16.99 -24.65 19.92
C TYR A 161 -16.14 -25.30 21.01
N SER A 162 -14.82 -25.26 20.89
CA SER A 162 -13.92 -26.00 21.78
C SER A 162 -13.77 -25.38 23.19
N TRP A 163 -14.33 -24.20 23.41
CA TRP A 163 -14.28 -23.45 24.68
C TRP A 163 -15.66 -23.33 25.33
N GLN A 164 -16.68 -23.92 24.70
CA GLN A 164 -18.07 -23.73 25.10
C GLN A 164 -18.47 -24.62 26.28
N ASP A 165 -17.74 -25.72 26.49
CA ASP A 165 -17.90 -26.64 27.62
C ASP A 165 -17.09 -26.23 28.87
N GLY A 166 -16.22 -25.22 28.75
CA GLY A 166 -15.39 -24.69 29.83
C GLY A 166 -14.27 -25.63 30.29
N LEU A 167 -13.96 -26.68 29.52
CA LEU A 167 -12.89 -27.62 29.84
C LEU A 167 -11.53 -27.18 29.28
N ALA A 168 -11.54 -26.41 28.18
CA ALA A 168 -10.35 -25.85 27.51
C ALA A 168 -9.79 -24.58 28.17
#